data_AF-A0A5W0X242-F1
#
_entry.id   AF-A0A5W0X242-F1
#
_cell.length_a   1.000
_cell.length_b   1.000
_cell.length_c   1.000
_cell.angle_alpha   90.00
_cell.angle_beta   90.00
_cell.angle_gamma   90.00
#
_symmetry.space_group_name_H-M   'P 1'
#
loop_
_entity.id
_entity.type
_entity.pdbx_description
1 polymer ?
#
loop_
_entity_poly.entity_id
_entity_poly.type
_entity_poly.pdbx_seq_one_letter_code
_entity_poly.pdbx_strand_id
1 'polypeptide(L)'
;MAQDYHHGVRVVEINEGTRPITTVSTAIVGMVCTGDDADASVFPLNKPVLLTDVLTASGKAGESGTLARSLDAIADQAKPVTVVVRVAQGETEAETTSNIIGGVTSDGKKTGMKALLSAQSQLGVKPCILGVPGHDTQAVATELLGVAQSLRGFAYLAANGCKTVEEAIAYRENFSQREGMLIWPDFINFDTVLKADATAYASARALGLRAKIDEQIGWHKTLSNVGVNGVTGISADVFWDLQDPATDAGLLNKNDVTTLIRKDGFRFWGSRCLSDDPLFAFENYTRTAQVLADTMAEAHMWAVDGVLNPSLARDIIEGLRAKMRSLVNQGYLIGGDCWLDESVNDKDALKAGKLTIDYDYTPVPPLENLMLRQRITDRYLVDFASRVAA
;
A
#
# COMPACT_ATOMS: atom_id res chain seq x y z
N MET A 1 9.11 -44.63 35.14
CA MET A 1 9.03 -46.11 35.14
C MET A 1 7.59 -46.54 35.44
N ALA A 2 6.77 -46.57 34.39
CA ALA A 2 5.47 -47.25 34.27
C ALA A 2 4.90 -46.91 32.86
N GLN A 3 5.60 -47.32 31.78
CA GLN A 3 5.11 -47.09 30.41
C GLN A 3 5.53 -48.15 29.37
N ASP A 4 6.34 -49.14 29.75
CA ASP A 4 7.02 -50.03 28.77
C ASP A 4 6.29 -51.33 28.42
N TYR A 5 5.13 -51.63 29.01
CA TYR A 5 4.33 -52.77 28.56
C TYR A 5 3.06 -52.33 27.84
N HIS A 6 2.99 -52.61 26.54
CA HIS A 6 1.80 -52.45 25.72
C HIS A 6 1.60 -53.68 24.85
N HIS A 7 0.42 -54.27 24.92
CA HIS A 7 -0.02 -55.35 24.03
C HIS A 7 -1.06 -54.77 23.06
N GLY A 8 -0.62 -54.36 21.87
CA GLY A 8 -1.45 -53.71 20.86
C GLY A 8 -0.63 -52.93 19.83
N VAL A 9 -1.30 -52.34 18.83
CA VAL A 9 -0.70 -51.43 17.85
C VAL A 9 -0.90 -49.99 18.32
N ARG A 10 0.18 -49.21 18.38
CA ARG A 10 0.11 -47.76 18.59
C ARG A 10 0.37 -47.06 17.27
N VAL A 11 -0.48 -46.09 16.95
CA VAL A 11 -0.18 -45.08 15.96
C VAL A 11 0.18 -43.83 16.73
N VAL A 12 1.39 -43.33 16.53
CA VAL A 12 1.81 -42.00 16.98
C VAL A 12 1.86 -41.15 15.74
N GLU A 13 1.08 -40.08 15.73
CA GLU A 13 1.16 -39.07 14.69
C GLU A 13 2.43 -38.26 14.93
N ILE A 14 3.45 -38.51 14.10
CA ILE A 14 4.70 -37.75 14.11
C ILE A 14 4.51 -36.55 13.19
N ASN A 15 4.29 -35.38 13.79
CA ASN A 15 4.13 -34.12 13.08
C ASN A 15 5.48 -33.40 12.97
N GLU A 16 6.38 -33.99 12.17
CA GLU A 16 7.70 -33.43 11.84
C GLU A 16 7.67 -32.79 10.44
N GLY A 17 7.47 -31.48 10.38
CA GLY A 17 7.46 -30.73 9.13
C GLY A 17 7.52 -29.23 9.35
N THR A 18 8.18 -28.51 8.44
CA THR A 18 8.20 -27.05 8.46
C THR A 18 6.81 -26.51 8.18
N ARG A 19 6.33 -25.61 9.05
CA ARG A 19 5.02 -24.98 8.90
C ARG A 19 5.08 -23.96 7.75
N PRO A 20 4.20 -24.05 6.75
CA PRO A 20 4.22 -23.11 5.64
C PRO A 20 3.80 -21.71 6.10
N ILE A 21 4.54 -20.70 5.67
CA ILE A 21 4.24 -19.28 5.94
C ILE A 21 3.46 -18.69 4.76
N THR A 22 2.19 -18.33 4.99
CA THR A 22 1.37 -17.60 4.04
C THR A 22 1.70 -16.11 4.07
N THR A 23 1.80 -15.47 2.90
CA THR A 23 1.92 -14.01 2.85
C THR A 23 0.58 -13.39 3.26
N VAL A 24 0.62 -12.30 4.00
CA VAL A 24 -0.60 -11.55 4.35
C VAL A 24 -1.27 -10.96 3.11
N SER A 25 -2.58 -10.72 3.20
CA SER A 25 -3.30 -10.02 2.13
C SER A 25 -2.85 -8.57 2.04
N THR A 26 -2.36 -8.15 0.88
CA THR A 26 -1.80 -6.80 0.68
C THR A 26 -2.78 -5.85 -0.02
N ALA A 27 -3.82 -6.40 -0.65
CA ALA A 27 -4.81 -5.71 -1.47
C ALA A 27 -6.12 -5.37 -0.71
N ILE A 28 -6.03 -4.99 0.57
CA ILE A 28 -7.20 -4.57 1.36
C ILE A 28 -7.21 -3.05 1.45
N VAL A 29 -8.23 -2.44 0.85
CA VAL A 29 -8.44 -0.99 0.88
C VAL A 29 -9.11 -0.58 2.19
N GLY A 30 -8.69 0.53 2.77
CA GLY A 30 -9.36 1.21 3.88
C GLY A 30 -9.63 2.65 3.49
N MET A 31 -10.89 3.03 3.36
CA MET A 31 -11.25 4.40 2.99
C MET A 31 -12.22 5.04 3.96
N VAL A 32 -12.08 6.36 4.12
CA VAL A 32 -13.02 7.19 4.87
C VAL A 32 -13.69 8.16 3.90
N CYS A 33 -14.99 8.35 4.02
CA CYS A 33 -15.76 9.12 3.06
C CYS A 33 -17.02 9.73 3.68
N THR A 34 -17.57 10.73 3.00
CA THR A 34 -18.90 11.27 3.30
C THR A 34 -19.95 10.75 2.31
N GLY A 35 -21.23 10.86 2.65
CA GLY A 35 -22.34 10.44 1.80
C GLY A 35 -23.62 10.34 2.63
N ASP A 36 -24.30 11.46 2.86
CA ASP A 36 -25.40 11.53 3.83
C ASP A 36 -26.62 10.72 3.38
N ASP A 37 -26.82 10.60 2.07
CA ASP A 37 -27.89 9.82 1.42
C ASP A 37 -27.54 8.33 1.21
N ALA A 38 -26.38 7.86 1.67
CA ALA A 38 -26.05 6.45 1.67
C ALA A 38 -26.98 5.64 2.58
N ASP A 39 -27.30 4.40 2.20
CA ASP A 39 -28.13 3.50 2.99
C ASP A 39 -27.50 3.26 4.37
N ALA A 40 -28.06 3.87 5.41
CA ALA A 40 -27.49 3.85 6.76
C ALA A 40 -27.44 2.44 7.39
N SER A 41 -28.21 1.48 6.87
CA SER A 41 -28.13 0.09 7.30
C SER A 41 -26.90 -0.64 6.75
N VAL A 42 -26.47 -0.26 5.54
CA VAL A 42 -25.29 -0.80 4.88
C VAL A 42 -24.04 -0.03 5.29
N PHE A 43 -24.14 1.31 5.33
CA PHE A 43 -23.06 2.22 5.68
C PHE A 43 -23.40 3.02 6.95
N PRO A 44 -23.42 2.39 8.14
CA PRO A 44 -23.59 3.12 9.40
C PRO A 44 -22.44 4.12 9.63
N LEU A 45 -22.76 5.26 10.25
CA LEU A 45 -21.76 6.27 10.58
C LEU A 45 -20.72 5.74 11.56
N ASN A 46 -19.45 6.10 11.32
CA ASN A 46 -18.31 5.84 12.19
C ASN A 46 -18.05 4.36 12.51
N LYS A 47 -18.57 3.44 11.70
CA LYS A 47 -18.37 2.00 11.86
C LYS A 47 -17.72 1.44 10.60
N PRO A 48 -16.65 0.64 10.73
CA PRO A 48 -16.05 0.00 9.57
C PRO A 48 -17.00 -1.05 9.00
N VAL A 49 -17.16 -1.02 7.67
CA VAL A 49 -17.99 -1.95 6.91
C VAL A 49 -17.10 -2.68 5.92
N LEU A 50 -17.19 -4.00 5.90
CA LEU A 50 -16.47 -4.84 4.94
C LEU A 50 -17.27 -4.96 3.64
N LEU A 51 -16.66 -4.58 2.53
CA LEU A 51 -17.19 -4.77 1.18
C LEU A 51 -16.36 -5.84 0.47
N THR A 52 -17.03 -6.88 -0.04
CA THR A 52 -16.42 -7.93 -0.87
C THR A 52 -16.65 -7.70 -2.37
N ASP A 53 -17.58 -6.82 -2.73
CA ASP A 53 -17.81 -6.33 -4.09
C ASP A 53 -18.16 -4.84 -4.05
N VAL A 54 -17.17 -4.00 -4.37
CA VAL A 54 -17.29 -2.55 -4.37
C VAL A 54 -18.33 -2.02 -5.36
N LEU A 55 -18.53 -2.73 -6.49
CA LEU A 55 -19.47 -2.30 -7.53
C LEU A 55 -20.91 -2.57 -7.09
N THR A 56 -21.18 -3.73 -6.52
CA THR A 56 -22.52 -4.02 -5.98
C THR A 56 -22.85 -3.09 -4.81
N ALA A 57 -21.85 -2.80 -3.97
CA ALA A 57 -22.01 -1.91 -2.82
C ALA A 57 -22.26 -0.44 -3.21
N SER A 58 -21.78 0.02 -4.38
CA SER A 58 -22.00 1.40 -4.84
C SER A 58 -23.48 1.72 -5.09
N GLY A 59 -24.31 0.71 -5.41
CA GLY A 59 -25.76 0.87 -5.52
C GLY A 59 -26.47 1.27 -4.21
N LYS A 60 -25.76 1.21 -3.07
CA LYS A 60 -26.24 1.62 -1.73
C LYS A 60 -25.49 2.83 -1.17
N ALA A 61 -24.57 3.41 -1.95
CA ALA A 61 -23.70 4.50 -1.54
C ALA A 61 -24.33 5.89 -1.59
N GLY A 62 -25.53 6.01 -2.17
CA GLY A 62 -26.14 7.31 -2.47
C GLY A 62 -25.45 8.01 -3.63
N GLU A 63 -25.72 9.31 -3.80
CA GLU A 63 -25.15 10.17 -4.84
C GLU A 63 -24.39 11.37 -4.25
N SER A 64 -24.63 11.68 -2.97
CA SER A 64 -23.96 12.78 -2.25
C SER A 64 -22.56 12.39 -1.75
N GLY A 65 -21.77 13.40 -1.40
CA GLY A 65 -20.43 13.22 -0.82
C GLY A 65 -19.47 12.47 -1.76
N THR A 66 -18.55 11.72 -1.16
CA THR A 66 -17.42 11.08 -1.86
C THR A 66 -17.53 9.56 -1.93
N LEU A 67 -18.43 8.93 -1.17
CA LEU A 67 -18.53 7.46 -1.07
C LEU A 67 -18.77 6.79 -2.43
N ALA A 68 -19.84 7.17 -3.14
CA ALA A 68 -20.23 6.52 -4.38
C ALA A 68 -19.16 6.66 -5.47
N ARG A 69 -18.66 7.89 -5.65
CA ARG A 69 -17.58 8.22 -6.60
C ARG A 69 -16.29 7.47 -6.29
N SER A 70 -15.95 7.30 -5.01
CA SER A 70 -14.75 6.57 -4.61
C SER A 70 -14.87 5.06 -4.85
N LEU A 71 -16.04 4.47 -4.57
CA LEU A 71 -16.30 3.05 -4.84
C LEU A 71 -16.28 2.75 -6.34
N ASP A 72 -16.92 3.59 -7.14
CA ASP A 72 -16.86 3.50 -8.61
C ASP A 72 -15.41 3.65 -9.10
N ALA A 73 -14.67 4.61 -8.52
CA ALA A 73 -13.31 4.85 -8.89
C ALA A 73 -12.38 3.65 -8.65
N ILE A 74 -12.60 2.93 -7.55
CA ILE A 74 -11.92 1.68 -7.21
C ILE A 74 -12.36 0.57 -8.16
N ALA A 75 -13.68 0.41 -8.36
CA ALA A 75 -14.29 -0.64 -9.19
C ALA A 75 -13.80 -0.66 -10.63
N ASP A 76 -13.54 0.51 -11.22
CA ASP A 76 -12.96 0.65 -12.56
C ASP A 76 -11.56 0.03 -12.68
N GLN A 77 -10.80 -0.04 -11.58
CA GLN A 77 -9.46 -0.63 -11.58
C GLN A 77 -9.51 -2.12 -11.23
N ALA A 78 -10.17 -2.46 -10.13
CA ALA A 78 -10.29 -3.81 -9.58
C ALA A 78 -11.47 -3.92 -8.60
N LYS A 79 -11.72 -5.13 -8.08
CA LYS A 79 -12.77 -5.37 -7.08
C LYS A 79 -12.18 -5.89 -5.75
N PRO A 80 -11.31 -5.09 -5.10
CA PRO A 80 -10.64 -5.54 -3.89
C PRO A 80 -11.59 -5.55 -2.69
N VAL A 81 -11.21 -6.34 -1.69
CA VAL A 81 -11.81 -6.24 -0.36
C VAL A 81 -11.58 -4.83 0.17
N THR A 82 -12.66 -4.15 0.55
CA THR A 82 -12.62 -2.74 0.94
C THR A 82 -13.31 -2.52 2.27
N VAL A 83 -12.60 -1.94 3.23
CA VAL A 83 -13.14 -1.47 4.50
C VAL A 83 -13.52 0.01 4.33
N VAL A 84 -14.81 0.30 4.49
CA VAL A 84 -15.33 1.66 4.39
C VAL A 84 -15.74 2.16 5.76
N VAL A 85 -15.33 3.38 6.12
CA VAL A 85 -15.88 4.12 7.25
C VAL A 85 -16.57 5.37 6.72
N ARG A 86 -17.91 5.37 6.77
CA ARG A 86 -18.69 6.56 6.43
C ARG A 86 -18.74 7.51 7.64
N VAL A 87 -18.52 8.79 7.40
CA VAL A 87 -18.70 9.85 8.40
C VAL A 87 -19.76 10.85 7.91
N ALA A 88 -20.31 11.64 8.83
CA ALA A 88 -21.27 12.67 8.48
C ALA A 88 -20.56 13.84 7.80
N GLN A 89 -21.15 14.38 6.74
CA GLN A 89 -20.76 15.69 6.22
C GLN A 89 -21.14 16.75 7.28
N GLY A 90 -20.21 17.64 7.62
CA GLY A 90 -20.49 18.78 8.49
C GLY A 90 -21.16 19.93 7.73
N GLU A 91 -21.70 20.92 8.46
CA GLU A 91 -22.22 22.15 7.84
C GLU A 91 -21.07 23.01 7.27
N THR A 92 -19.87 22.83 7.81
CA THR A 92 -18.64 23.45 7.32
C THR A 92 -17.56 22.42 6.96
N GLU A 93 -16.58 22.83 6.16
CA GLU A 93 -15.40 22.01 5.85
C GLU A 93 -14.57 21.67 7.09
N ALA A 94 -14.54 22.57 8.08
CA ALA A 94 -13.84 22.33 9.35
C ALA A 94 -14.53 21.21 10.17
N GLU A 95 -15.87 21.22 10.21
CA GLU A 95 -16.64 20.15 10.85
C GLU A 95 -16.50 18.82 10.11
N THR A 96 -16.52 18.84 8.78
CA THR A 96 -16.29 17.65 7.96
C THR A 96 -14.90 17.06 8.21
N THR A 97 -13.87 17.92 8.21
CA THR A 97 -12.48 17.56 8.56
C THR A 97 -12.41 16.91 9.94
N SER A 98 -13.09 17.50 10.95
CA SER A 98 -13.15 16.95 12.31
C SER A 98 -13.80 15.57 12.35
N ASN A 99 -14.93 15.39 11.65
CA ASN A 99 -15.63 14.10 11.56
C ASN A 99 -14.77 13.01 10.88
N ILE A 100 -14.01 13.38 9.84
CA ILE A 100 -13.12 12.48 9.11
C ILE A 100 -11.93 12.04 9.97
N ILE A 101 -11.27 12.98 10.64
CA ILE A 101 -10.19 12.67 11.60
C ILE A 101 -10.75 11.77 12.71
N GLY A 102 -11.91 12.15 13.23
CA GLY A 102 -12.59 11.42 14.29
C GLY A 102 -11.81 11.42 15.59
N GLY A 103 -12.11 10.45 16.44
CA GLY A 103 -11.51 10.33 17.76
C GLY A 103 -11.98 9.07 18.47
N VAL A 104 -12.11 9.15 19.79
CA VAL A 104 -12.62 8.07 20.63
C VAL A 104 -13.76 8.62 21.46
N THR A 105 -14.92 7.98 21.41
CA THR A 105 -16.07 8.36 22.23
C THR A 105 -15.84 8.02 23.70
N SER A 106 -16.69 8.52 24.61
CA SER A 106 -16.66 8.17 26.04
C SER A 106 -16.76 6.66 26.29
N ASP A 107 -17.40 5.93 25.37
CA ASP A 107 -17.57 4.48 25.45
C ASP A 107 -16.39 3.71 24.83
N GLY A 108 -15.30 4.40 24.46
CA GLY A 108 -14.11 3.79 23.87
C GLY A 108 -14.23 3.44 22.38
N LYS A 109 -15.30 3.86 21.70
CA LYS A 109 -15.48 3.57 20.27
C LYS A 109 -14.67 4.55 19.44
N LYS A 110 -13.86 4.01 18.53
CA LYS A 110 -13.10 4.82 17.55
C LYS A 110 -14.03 5.30 16.43
N THR A 111 -13.92 6.55 16.04
CA THR A 111 -14.70 7.20 14.97
C THR A 111 -13.78 7.70 13.84
N GLY A 112 -14.35 8.13 12.71
CA GLY A 112 -13.57 8.61 11.57
C GLY A 112 -12.51 7.61 11.11
N MET A 113 -11.34 8.12 10.67
CA MET A 113 -10.22 7.27 10.26
C MET A 113 -9.66 6.40 11.38
N LYS A 114 -9.80 6.80 12.65
CA LYS A 114 -9.36 5.96 13.77
C LYS A 114 -10.18 4.67 13.86
N ALA A 115 -11.39 4.64 13.30
CA ALA A 115 -12.20 3.41 13.23
C ALA A 115 -11.55 2.31 12.35
N LEU A 116 -10.70 2.67 11.37
CA LEU A 116 -9.94 1.70 10.56
C LEU A 116 -9.01 0.83 11.41
N LEU A 117 -8.51 1.35 12.54
CA LEU A 117 -7.69 0.60 13.50
C LEU A 117 -8.46 -0.56 14.16
N SER A 118 -9.79 -0.56 14.09
CA SER A 118 -10.63 -1.62 14.66
C SER A 118 -11.09 -2.63 13.61
N ALA A 119 -10.71 -2.47 12.34
CA ALA A 119 -11.16 -3.34 11.25
C ALA A 119 -10.73 -4.79 11.46
N GLN A 120 -9.50 -5.05 11.92
CA GLN A 120 -9.02 -6.43 12.09
C GLN A 120 -9.78 -7.17 13.19
N SER A 121 -10.10 -6.51 14.31
CA SER A 121 -10.83 -7.14 15.41
C SER A 121 -12.33 -7.26 15.14
N GLN A 122 -12.93 -6.34 14.38
CA GLN A 122 -14.37 -6.35 14.09
C GLN A 122 -14.75 -7.14 12.84
N LEU A 123 -13.89 -7.13 11.82
CA LEU A 123 -14.17 -7.65 10.47
C LEU A 123 -13.20 -8.76 10.04
N GLY A 124 -12.15 -9.04 10.83
CA GLY A 124 -11.15 -10.05 10.50
C GLY A 124 -10.15 -9.65 9.42
N VAL A 125 -10.17 -8.38 8.96
CA VAL A 125 -9.29 -7.88 7.90
C VAL A 125 -8.56 -6.61 8.33
N LYS A 126 -7.29 -6.48 7.93
CA LYS A 126 -6.49 -5.28 8.17
C LYS A 126 -6.32 -4.49 6.86
N PRO A 127 -6.81 -3.24 6.76
CA PRO A 127 -6.60 -2.44 5.57
C PRO A 127 -5.14 -1.94 5.48
N CYS A 128 -4.52 -2.11 4.31
CA CYS A 128 -3.12 -1.79 4.05
C CYS A 128 -2.94 -0.77 2.91
N ILE A 129 -4.03 -0.37 2.26
CA ILE A 129 -4.09 0.65 1.21
C ILE A 129 -5.10 1.70 1.66
N LEU A 130 -4.66 2.91 2.00
CA LEU A 130 -5.47 3.88 2.74
C LEU A 130 -5.70 5.17 1.95
N GLY A 131 -6.86 5.81 2.12
CA GLY A 131 -7.14 7.13 1.54
C GLY A 131 -8.41 7.77 2.08
N VAL A 132 -8.57 9.08 1.89
CA VAL A 132 -9.81 9.82 2.19
C VAL A 132 -10.23 10.65 0.97
N PRO A 133 -10.58 10.00 -0.16
CA PRO A 133 -10.65 10.70 -1.44
C PRO A 133 -11.61 11.89 -1.42
N GLY A 134 -11.10 13.04 -1.89
CA GLY A 134 -11.82 14.31 -1.95
C GLY A 134 -11.75 15.13 -0.66
N HIS A 135 -11.31 14.55 0.45
CA HIS A 135 -11.17 15.21 1.75
C HIS A 135 -9.76 15.10 2.33
N ASP A 136 -8.77 14.81 1.48
CA ASP A 136 -7.35 14.64 1.84
C ASP A 136 -6.65 15.99 2.21
N THR A 137 -7.31 16.87 2.97
CA THR A 137 -6.75 18.14 3.45
C THR A 137 -5.48 17.93 4.26
N GLN A 138 -4.65 18.96 4.47
CA GLN A 138 -3.39 18.80 5.20
C GLN A 138 -3.59 18.22 6.60
N ALA A 139 -4.65 18.63 7.30
CA ALA A 139 -5.00 18.08 8.61
C ALA A 139 -5.39 16.60 8.54
N VAL A 140 -6.22 16.22 7.56
CA VAL A 140 -6.63 14.82 7.34
C VAL A 140 -5.43 13.96 6.93
N ALA A 141 -4.61 14.43 5.99
CA ALA A 141 -3.41 13.76 5.53
C ALA A 141 -2.43 13.48 6.68
N THR A 142 -2.20 14.47 7.54
CA THR A 142 -1.32 14.35 8.71
C THR A 142 -1.79 13.23 9.65
N GLU A 143 -3.09 13.19 9.95
CA GLU A 143 -3.68 12.17 10.81
C GLU A 143 -3.73 10.79 10.15
N LEU A 144 -3.99 10.74 8.83
CA LEU A 144 -4.03 9.50 8.06
C LEU A 144 -2.65 8.83 8.02
N LEU A 145 -1.56 9.60 7.91
CA LEU A 145 -0.20 9.04 7.95
C LEU A 145 0.11 8.37 9.29
N GLY A 146 -0.35 8.94 10.41
CA GLY A 146 -0.25 8.28 11.73
C GLY A 146 -1.09 6.99 11.83
N VAL A 147 -2.27 6.96 11.19
CA VAL A 147 -3.06 5.72 11.05
C VAL A 147 -2.34 4.70 10.17
N ALA A 148 -1.73 5.12 9.06
CA ALA A 148 -0.97 4.26 8.16
C ALA A 148 0.22 3.59 8.87
N GLN A 149 0.96 4.35 9.69
CA GLN A 149 2.03 3.80 10.54
C GLN A 149 1.51 2.73 11.50
N SER A 150 0.40 3.02 12.18
CA SER A 150 -0.21 2.09 13.15
C SER A 150 -0.70 0.80 12.49
N LEU A 151 -1.26 0.90 11.29
CA LEU A 151 -1.73 -0.24 10.51
C LEU A 151 -0.62 -0.96 9.76
N ARG A 152 0.59 -0.38 9.66
CA ARG A 152 1.58 -0.78 8.65
C ARG A 152 0.97 -0.79 7.24
N GLY A 153 0.17 0.22 6.95
CA GLY A 153 -0.45 0.45 5.65
C GLY A 153 0.23 1.60 4.89
N PHE A 154 -0.26 1.86 3.68
CA PHE A 154 0.25 2.92 2.82
C PHE A 154 -0.88 3.82 2.35
N ALA A 155 -0.73 5.13 2.52
CA ALA A 155 -1.73 6.15 2.24
C ALA A 155 -1.49 6.86 0.90
N TYR A 156 -2.54 7.03 0.09
CA TYR A 156 -2.52 7.86 -1.11
C TYR A 156 -3.27 9.15 -0.85
N LEU A 157 -2.58 10.27 -1.03
CA LEU A 157 -3.02 11.60 -0.63
C LEU A 157 -3.05 12.52 -1.85
N ALA A 158 -4.04 13.39 -1.94
CA ALA A 158 -4.01 14.50 -2.90
C ALA A 158 -3.26 15.70 -2.30
N ALA A 159 -2.56 16.48 -3.13
CA ALA A 159 -2.11 17.83 -2.75
C ALA A 159 -3.33 18.77 -2.75
N ASN A 160 -4.13 18.66 -1.69
CA ASN A 160 -5.46 19.24 -1.61
C ASN A 160 -5.42 20.77 -1.71
N GLY A 161 -6.22 21.31 -2.62
CA GLY A 161 -6.34 22.77 -2.84
C GLY A 161 -5.22 23.39 -3.68
N CYS A 162 -4.17 22.64 -4.04
CA CYS A 162 -3.07 23.13 -4.88
C CYS A 162 -3.52 23.25 -6.35
N LYS A 163 -3.21 24.39 -6.97
CA LYS A 163 -3.50 24.72 -8.36
C LYS A 163 -2.27 24.76 -9.25
N THR A 164 -1.08 24.89 -8.66
CA THR A 164 0.19 24.95 -9.40
C THR A 164 1.19 23.92 -8.90
N VAL A 165 2.23 23.70 -9.72
CA VAL A 165 3.37 22.83 -9.40
C VAL A 165 4.07 23.30 -8.13
N GLU A 166 4.29 24.60 -7.98
CA GLU A 166 4.99 25.19 -6.84
C GLU A 166 4.19 25.01 -5.54
N GLU A 167 2.86 25.18 -5.60
CA GLU A 167 1.99 24.95 -4.46
C GLU A 167 2.02 23.48 -4.02
N ALA A 168 2.02 22.54 -4.98
CA ALA A 168 2.10 21.11 -4.68
C ALA A 168 3.45 20.73 -4.04
N ILE A 169 4.56 21.32 -4.51
CA ILE A 169 5.90 21.13 -3.94
C ILE A 169 5.96 21.72 -2.52
N ALA A 170 5.44 22.93 -2.31
CA ALA A 170 5.39 23.52 -0.97
C ALA A 170 4.49 22.69 -0.02
N TYR A 171 3.37 22.16 -0.52
CA TYR A 171 2.48 21.30 0.26
C TYR A 171 3.19 20.01 0.71
N ARG A 172 4.03 19.44 -0.15
CA ARG A 172 4.82 18.24 0.13
C ARG A 172 5.82 18.41 1.28
N GLU A 173 6.33 19.61 1.52
CA GLU A 173 7.28 19.88 2.62
C GLU A 173 6.68 19.68 4.02
N ASN A 174 5.35 19.59 4.13
CA ASN A 174 4.67 19.37 5.41
C ASN A 174 4.76 17.91 5.93
N PHE A 175 5.33 16.98 5.16
CA PHE A 175 5.33 15.54 5.47
C PHE A 175 6.71 14.90 5.39
N SER A 176 6.93 13.87 6.22
CA SER A 176 8.17 13.07 6.27
C SER A 176 7.93 11.56 6.39
N GLN A 177 6.67 11.12 6.44
CA GLN A 177 6.29 9.75 6.74
C GLN A 177 6.37 8.88 5.48
N ARG A 178 7.26 7.88 5.48
CA ARG A 178 7.42 6.93 4.35
C ARG A 178 6.16 6.15 3.97
N GLU A 179 5.14 6.16 4.83
CA GLU A 179 3.85 5.49 4.68
C GLU A 179 2.86 6.24 3.76
N GLY A 180 3.28 7.33 3.11
CA GLY A 180 2.42 8.10 2.22
C GLY A 180 2.98 8.30 0.82
N MET A 181 2.09 8.56 -0.13
CA MET A 181 2.40 9.12 -1.46
C MET A 181 1.47 10.29 -1.73
N LEU A 182 2.07 11.44 -2.04
CA LEU A 182 1.33 12.63 -2.46
C LEU A 182 1.19 12.66 -3.97
N ILE A 183 -0.03 12.94 -4.44
CA ILE A 183 -0.40 12.95 -5.84
C ILE A 183 -0.93 14.34 -6.22
N TRP A 184 -0.46 14.86 -7.35
CA TRP A 184 -1.01 16.06 -7.97
C TRP A 184 -0.81 16.04 -9.50
N PRO A 185 -1.82 16.40 -10.31
CA PRO A 185 -3.16 16.87 -9.95
C PRO A 185 -4.15 15.68 -9.83
N ASP A 186 -5.44 15.92 -10.12
CA ASP A 186 -6.49 14.90 -10.19
C ASP A 186 -6.78 14.48 -11.64
N PHE A 187 -7.59 13.43 -11.81
CA PHE A 187 -8.15 13.08 -13.12
C PHE A 187 -9.48 13.81 -13.36
N ILE A 188 -9.96 13.72 -14.60
CA ILE A 188 -11.31 14.09 -15.00
C ILE A 188 -12.03 12.83 -15.48
N ASN A 189 -13.31 12.69 -15.15
CA ASN A 189 -14.20 11.72 -15.79
C ASN A 189 -15.60 12.32 -15.98
N PHE A 190 -16.44 11.66 -16.78
CA PHE A 190 -17.84 12.05 -16.92
C PHE A 190 -18.64 11.52 -15.71
N ASP A 191 -19.16 12.42 -14.87
CA ASP A 191 -20.04 12.07 -13.75
C ASP A 191 -21.48 11.91 -14.27
N THR A 192 -22.05 10.71 -14.14
CA THR A 192 -23.38 10.39 -14.66
C THR A 192 -24.53 11.03 -13.87
N VAL A 193 -24.29 11.42 -12.62
CA VAL A 193 -25.26 12.13 -11.77
C VAL A 193 -25.28 13.60 -12.18
N LEU A 194 -24.10 14.23 -12.30
CA LEU A 194 -23.96 15.62 -12.74
C LEU A 194 -24.22 15.79 -14.25
N LYS A 195 -24.10 14.71 -15.02
CA LYS A 195 -24.17 14.67 -16.49
C LYS A 195 -23.16 15.61 -17.15
N ALA A 196 -21.99 15.72 -16.55
CA ALA A 196 -20.92 16.60 -16.97
C ALA A 196 -19.57 16.02 -16.56
N ASP A 197 -18.50 16.53 -17.14
CA ASP A 197 -17.15 16.23 -16.67
C ASP A 197 -16.96 16.79 -15.25
N ALA A 198 -16.40 15.96 -14.36
CA ALA A 198 -16.14 16.29 -12.98
C ALA A 198 -14.76 15.75 -12.56
N THR A 199 -14.31 16.19 -11.39
CA THR A 199 -13.06 15.71 -10.78
C THR A 199 -13.19 14.23 -10.43
N ALA A 200 -12.30 13.42 -10.98
CA ALA A 200 -12.08 12.05 -10.59
C ALA A 200 -10.87 11.98 -9.66
N TYR A 201 -11.11 11.82 -8.36
CA TYR A 201 -10.05 11.86 -7.35
C TYR A 201 -8.94 10.85 -7.64
N ALA A 202 -7.72 11.36 -7.84
CA ALA A 202 -6.54 10.54 -8.10
C ALA A 202 -6.23 9.63 -6.92
N SER A 203 -6.48 10.07 -5.68
CA SER A 203 -6.35 9.24 -4.49
C SER A 203 -7.26 8.00 -4.55
N ALA A 204 -8.55 8.14 -4.92
CA ALA A 204 -9.45 6.99 -5.08
C ALA A 204 -9.01 6.02 -6.18
N ARG A 205 -8.56 6.55 -7.33
CA ARG A 205 -8.02 5.76 -8.44
C ARG A 205 -6.76 5.00 -8.03
N ALA A 206 -5.91 5.63 -7.22
CA ALA A 206 -4.71 5.00 -6.67
C ALA A 206 -5.05 3.85 -5.72
N LEU A 207 -6.09 3.96 -4.88
CA LEU A 207 -6.53 2.85 -4.02
C LEU A 207 -6.87 1.59 -4.84
N GLY A 208 -7.73 1.74 -5.85
CA GLY A 208 -8.13 0.61 -6.71
C GLY A 208 -6.98 0.07 -7.54
N LEU A 209 -6.15 0.96 -8.10
CA LEU A 209 -5.03 0.54 -8.94
C LEU A 209 -3.93 -0.15 -8.11
N ARG A 210 -3.66 0.33 -6.90
CA ARG A 210 -2.73 -0.34 -5.99
C ARG A 210 -3.18 -1.76 -5.67
N ALA A 211 -4.46 -1.93 -5.37
CA ALA A 211 -5.03 -3.24 -5.10
C ALA A 211 -4.93 -4.17 -6.32
N LYS A 212 -5.24 -3.64 -7.52
CA LYS A 212 -5.06 -4.37 -8.80
C LYS A 212 -3.62 -4.85 -8.99
N ILE A 213 -2.64 -3.96 -8.77
CA ILE A 213 -1.22 -4.30 -8.94
C ILE A 213 -0.83 -5.38 -7.94
N ASP A 214 -1.26 -5.27 -6.69
CA ASP A 214 -0.99 -6.26 -5.65
C ASP A 214 -1.54 -7.66 -6.01
N GLU A 215 -2.75 -7.73 -6.56
CA GLU A 215 -3.39 -8.99 -6.99
C GLU A 215 -2.75 -9.61 -8.24
N GLN A 216 -2.35 -8.78 -9.21
CA GLN A 216 -1.92 -9.26 -10.54
C GLN A 216 -0.41 -9.41 -10.68
N ILE A 217 0.36 -8.59 -9.96
CA ILE A 217 1.82 -8.50 -10.10
C ILE A 217 2.47 -8.67 -8.73
N GLY A 218 2.02 -7.91 -7.74
CA GLY A 218 2.57 -7.89 -6.39
C GLY A 218 2.90 -6.49 -5.85
N TRP A 219 3.04 -6.40 -4.53
CA TRP A 219 3.43 -5.16 -3.83
C TRP A 219 4.81 -4.63 -4.23
N HIS A 220 5.66 -5.48 -4.83
CA HIS A 220 7.01 -5.12 -5.27
C HIS A 220 7.00 -4.19 -6.50
N LYS A 221 5.89 -4.11 -7.25
CA LYS A 221 5.71 -3.16 -8.35
C LYS A 221 5.10 -1.86 -7.84
N THR A 222 5.67 -0.71 -8.20
CA THR A 222 5.13 0.62 -7.87
C THR A 222 3.89 0.99 -8.70
N LEU A 223 3.11 1.96 -8.23
CA LEU A 223 1.94 2.53 -8.91
C LEU A 223 2.30 3.16 -10.27
N SER A 224 3.52 3.68 -10.39
CA SER A 224 4.03 4.38 -11.57
C SER A 224 3.92 3.55 -12.86
N ASN A 225 3.59 4.23 -13.95
CA ASN A 225 3.53 3.71 -15.32
C ASN A 225 2.53 2.56 -15.53
N VAL A 226 1.47 2.48 -14.73
CA VAL A 226 0.34 1.56 -14.92
C VAL A 226 -0.85 2.33 -15.50
N GLY A 227 -1.54 1.75 -16.49
CA GLY A 227 -2.70 2.37 -17.12
C GLY A 227 -3.87 2.51 -16.16
N VAL A 228 -4.51 3.69 -16.18
CA VAL A 228 -5.65 4.05 -15.32
C VAL A 228 -6.94 3.96 -16.13
N ASN A 229 -7.91 3.20 -15.63
CA ASN A 229 -9.25 3.10 -16.22
C ASN A 229 -10.19 4.21 -15.71
N GLY A 230 -11.28 4.47 -16.42
CA GLY A 230 -12.38 5.32 -15.93
C GLY A 230 -12.10 6.83 -15.93
N VAL A 231 -11.10 7.28 -16.70
CA VAL A 231 -10.68 8.69 -16.77
C VAL A 231 -10.60 9.18 -18.21
N THR A 232 -10.96 10.44 -18.43
CA THR A 232 -11.03 11.12 -19.73
C THR A 232 -10.04 12.28 -19.85
N GLY A 233 -9.51 12.77 -18.74
CA GLY A 233 -8.58 13.90 -18.69
C GLY A 233 -7.77 13.98 -17.39
N ILE A 234 -6.92 15.00 -17.32
CA ILE A 234 -6.15 15.41 -16.14
C ILE A 234 -6.63 16.82 -15.77
N SER A 235 -6.80 17.12 -14.49
CA SER A 235 -7.45 18.35 -14.01
C SER A 235 -6.58 19.60 -14.08
N ALA A 236 -5.26 19.44 -14.25
CA ALA A 236 -4.32 20.52 -14.49
C ALA A 236 -3.34 20.13 -15.61
N ASP A 237 -2.82 21.13 -16.31
CA ASP A 237 -1.78 20.91 -17.30
C ASP A 237 -0.47 20.56 -16.60
N VAL A 238 0.12 19.43 -16.98
CA VAL A 238 1.43 18.98 -16.52
C VAL A 238 2.26 18.67 -17.75
N PHE A 239 3.27 19.50 -18.03
CA PHE A 239 4.18 19.20 -19.12
C PHE A 239 5.02 17.97 -18.78
N TRP A 240 5.07 17.03 -19.72
CA TRP A 240 5.87 15.82 -19.64
C TRP A 240 6.43 15.49 -21.02
N ASP A 241 7.69 15.08 -21.04
CA ASP A 241 8.38 14.53 -22.18
C ASP A 241 9.15 13.28 -21.72
N LEU A 242 9.33 12.31 -22.62
CA LEU A 242 9.97 11.04 -22.28
C LEU A 242 11.49 11.19 -22.09
N GLN A 243 12.13 12.13 -22.79
CA GLN A 243 13.58 12.28 -22.84
C GLN A 243 14.05 13.53 -22.11
N ASP A 244 13.23 14.58 -22.07
CA ASP A 244 13.58 15.83 -21.40
C ASP A 244 13.30 15.75 -19.88
N PRO A 245 14.33 15.82 -19.02
CA PRO A 245 14.11 15.89 -17.58
C PRO A 245 13.59 17.25 -17.12
N ALA A 246 13.70 18.32 -17.93
CA ALA A 246 13.25 19.67 -17.60
C ALA A 246 11.74 19.85 -17.87
N THR A 247 10.93 19.04 -17.18
CA THR A 247 9.46 19.01 -17.31
C THR A 247 8.79 19.29 -15.97
N ASP A 248 7.53 19.71 -15.96
CA ASP A 248 6.73 19.87 -14.73
C ASP A 248 6.67 18.54 -13.98
N ALA A 249 6.45 17.45 -14.71
CA ALA A 249 6.47 16.10 -14.16
C ALA A 249 7.83 15.73 -13.54
N GLY A 250 8.95 16.11 -14.18
CA GLY A 250 10.28 15.92 -13.63
C GLY A 250 10.52 16.73 -12.36
N LEU A 251 10.05 17.98 -12.33
CA LEU A 251 10.16 18.87 -11.18
C LEU A 251 9.34 18.36 -9.98
N LEU A 252 8.10 17.93 -10.20
CA LEU A 252 7.26 17.31 -9.19
C LEU A 252 7.91 16.03 -8.62
N ASN A 253 8.34 15.12 -9.49
CA ASN A 253 8.93 13.86 -9.07
C ASN A 253 10.26 14.01 -8.32
N LYS A 254 11.09 15.00 -8.70
CA LYS A 254 12.32 15.34 -7.97
C LYS A 254 12.03 15.74 -6.53
N ASN A 255 10.86 16.32 -6.27
CA ASN A 255 10.40 16.72 -4.94
C ASN A 255 9.41 15.69 -4.36
N ASP A 256 9.46 14.43 -4.78
CA ASP A 256 8.62 13.33 -4.27
C ASP A 256 7.10 13.58 -4.37
N VAL A 257 6.65 14.33 -5.38
CA VAL A 257 5.24 14.47 -5.75
C VAL A 257 4.97 13.61 -6.98
N THR A 258 4.09 12.61 -6.84
CA THR A 258 3.67 11.78 -7.97
C THR A 258 2.69 12.57 -8.82
N THR A 259 2.88 12.54 -10.15
CA THR A 259 2.00 13.24 -11.07
C THR A 259 1.27 12.31 -12.03
N LEU A 260 0.51 12.89 -12.95
CA LEU A 260 -0.30 12.18 -13.93
C LEU A 260 0.21 12.53 -15.33
N ILE A 261 0.33 11.54 -16.21
CA ILE A 261 0.71 11.76 -17.61
C ILE A 261 -0.27 11.07 -18.56
N ARG A 262 -0.23 11.49 -19.83
CA ARG A 262 -0.95 10.85 -20.92
C ARG A 262 0.01 10.32 -21.98
N LYS A 263 0.33 9.04 -21.89
CA LYS A 263 1.10 8.31 -22.89
C LYS A 263 0.55 6.89 -23.00
N ASP A 264 -0.01 6.56 -24.17
CA ASP A 264 -0.69 5.28 -24.42
C ASP A 264 -1.77 4.99 -23.36
N GLY A 265 -2.59 6.03 -23.09
CA GLY A 265 -3.53 6.08 -21.97
C GLY A 265 -3.07 7.01 -20.84
N PHE A 266 -3.89 7.12 -19.80
CA PHE A 266 -3.58 7.88 -18.58
C PHE A 266 -2.81 7.01 -17.59
N ARG A 267 -1.82 7.59 -16.92
CA ARG A 267 -0.91 6.86 -16.01
C ARG A 267 -0.51 7.74 -14.83
N PHE A 268 -0.34 7.12 -13.67
CA PHE A 268 0.46 7.73 -12.60
C PHE A 268 1.94 7.74 -13.02
N TRP A 269 2.64 8.80 -12.67
CA TRP A 269 4.04 9.04 -13.00
C TRP A 269 4.79 9.55 -11.77
N GLY A 270 5.38 8.60 -11.07
CA GLY A 270 6.09 8.80 -9.82
C GLY A 270 6.08 7.54 -8.97
N SER A 271 7.24 7.16 -8.45
CA SER A 271 7.43 5.96 -7.63
C SER A 271 7.83 6.25 -6.18
N ARG A 272 8.04 7.52 -5.86
CA ARG A 272 8.58 7.95 -4.57
C ARG A 272 7.47 8.18 -3.54
N CYS A 273 7.81 7.99 -2.27
CA CYS A 273 6.94 8.23 -1.14
C CYS A 273 7.39 9.49 -0.37
N LEU A 274 6.72 9.82 0.74
CA LEU A 274 7.02 11.02 1.53
C LEU A 274 8.20 10.88 2.50
N SER A 275 9.00 9.82 2.37
CA SER A 275 10.06 9.50 3.34
C SER A 275 11.14 10.58 3.41
N ASP A 276 11.60 10.88 4.62
CA ASP A 276 12.83 11.63 4.89
C ASP A 276 14.09 10.74 4.92
N ASP A 277 13.94 9.41 4.90
CA ASP A 277 15.01 8.43 4.84
C ASP A 277 15.20 7.94 3.39
N PRO A 278 16.36 8.20 2.76
CA PRO A 278 16.67 7.71 1.42
C PRO A 278 16.59 6.19 1.26
N LEU A 279 16.73 5.42 2.34
CA LEU A 279 16.58 3.96 2.31
C LEU A 279 15.14 3.51 2.05
N PHE A 280 14.15 4.37 2.26
CA PHE A 280 12.73 4.09 2.02
C PHE A 280 12.11 5.01 0.96
N ALA A 281 12.93 5.60 0.08
CA ALA A 281 12.48 6.58 -0.90
C ALA A 281 11.35 6.11 -1.83
N PHE A 282 11.21 4.80 -2.09
CA PHE A 282 10.21 4.25 -3.01
C PHE A 282 9.01 3.65 -2.29
N GLU A 283 7.83 3.81 -2.89
CA GLU A 283 6.56 3.19 -2.44
C GLU A 283 6.71 1.70 -2.11
N ASN A 284 7.29 0.94 -3.03
CA ASN A 284 7.41 -0.51 -2.89
C ASN A 284 8.41 -0.91 -1.80
N TYR A 285 9.34 -0.04 -1.39
CA TYR A 285 10.29 -0.32 -0.31
C TYR A 285 9.57 -0.28 1.03
N THR A 286 8.81 0.78 1.29
CA THR A 286 7.94 0.87 2.48
C THR A 286 6.96 -0.29 2.51
N ARG A 287 6.26 -0.57 1.40
CA ARG A 287 5.31 -1.69 1.34
C ARG A 287 5.99 -3.04 1.57
N THR A 288 7.18 -3.27 1.03
CA THR A 288 7.93 -4.52 1.27
C THR A 288 8.23 -4.69 2.76
N ALA A 289 8.71 -3.64 3.44
CA ALA A 289 8.98 -3.69 4.87
C ALA A 289 7.73 -4.05 5.70
N GLN A 290 6.60 -3.43 5.37
CA GLN A 290 5.32 -3.67 6.03
C GLN A 290 4.83 -5.11 5.83
N VAL A 291 4.82 -5.58 4.57
CA VAL A 291 4.36 -6.93 4.22
C VAL A 291 5.22 -8.00 4.88
N LEU A 292 6.54 -7.82 4.92
CA LEU A 292 7.44 -8.76 5.60
C LEU A 292 7.19 -8.79 7.10
N ALA A 293 7.09 -7.62 7.75
CA ALA A 293 6.84 -7.55 9.19
C ALA A 293 5.54 -8.27 9.58
N ASP A 294 4.45 -8.05 8.85
CA ASP A 294 3.17 -8.73 9.11
C ASP A 294 3.24 -10.23 8.79
N THR A 295 3.81 -10.60 7.64
CA THR A 295 3.94 -12.01 7.22
C THR A 295 4.74 -12.83 8.23
N MET A 296 5.84 -12.27 8.74
CA MET A 296 6.68 -12.95 9.72
C MET A 296 5.99 -13.02 11.08
N ALA A 297 5.38 -11.92 11.56
CA ALA A 297 4.73 -11.90 12.86
C ALA A 297 3.51 -12.83 12.92
N GLU A 298 2.59 -12.73 11.95
CA GLU A 298 1.35 -13.52 11.96
C GLU A 298 1.62 -15.03 11.85
N ALA A 299 2.63 -15.42 11.07
CA ALA A 299 2.96 -16.83 10.87
C ALA A 299 3.58 -17.50 12.10
N HIS A 300 4.09 -16.73 13.06
CA HIS A 300 4.71 -17.24 14.28
C HIS A 300 3.83 -17.11 15.53
N MET A 301 2.53 -16.79 15.36
CA MET A 301 1.58 -16.78 16.48
C MET A 301 1.56 -18.10 17.27
N TRP A 302 1.79 -19.24 16.60
CA TRP A 302 1.86 -20.57 17.25
C TRP A 302 3.04 -20.71 18.24
N ALA A 303 4.10 -19.92 18.07
CA ALA A 303 5.30 -19.97 18.90
C ALA A 303 5.16 -19.10 20.17
N VAL A 304 4.18 -18.20 20.21
CA VAL A 304 3.86 -17.39 21.38
C VAL A 304 3.45 -18.32 22.54
N ASP A 305 4.03 -18.08 23.72
CA ASP A 305 3.89 -18.94 24.91
C ASP A 305 4.33 -20.40 24.72
N GLY A 306 5.10 -20.67 23.65
CA GLY A 306 5.77 -21.94 23.43
C GLY A 306 6.89 -22.21 24.43
N VAL A 307 7.30 -23.48 24.54
CA VAL A 307 8.44 -23.85 25.40
C VAL A 307 9.74 -23.33 24.77
N LEU A 308 10.32 -22.30 25.38
CA LEU A 308 11.58 -21.71 24.92
C LEU A 308 12.74 -22.70 25.10
N ASN A 309 13.03 -23.44 24.03
CA ASN A 309 14.15 -24.36 23.92
C ASN A 309 14.89 -24.13 22.57
N PRO A 310 16.11 -24.65 22.40
CA PRO A 310 16.87 -24.45 21.16
C PRO A 310 16.17 -24.97 19.90
N SER A 311 15.33 -26.00 20.01
CA SER A 311 14.57 -26.53 18.87
C SER A 311 13.52 -25.52 18.39
N LEU A 312 12.81 -24.85 19.31
CA LEU A 312 11.84 -23.81 18.95
C LEU A 312 12.50 -22.68 18.14
N ALA A 313 13.66 -22.20 18.60
CA ALA A 313 14.39 -21.15 17.88
C ALA A 313 14.85 -21.63 16.48
N ARG A 314 15.30 -22.89 16.37
CA ARG A 314 15.67 -23.48 15.07
C ARG A 314 14.47 -23.58 14.13
N ASP A 315 13.33 -24.06 14.60
CA ASP A 315 12.11 -24.23 13.80
C ASP A 315 11.62 -22.88 13.25
N ILE A 316 11.68 -21.81 14.06
CA ILE A 316 11.38 -20.43 13.65
C ILE A 316 12.32 -19.99 12.52
N ILE A 317 13.64 -20.13 12.71
CA ILE A 317 14.65 -19.73 11.72
C ILE A 317 14.48 -20.51 10.42
N GLU A 318 14.24 -21.82 10.48
CA GLU A 318 14.04 -22.65 9.29
C GLU A 318 12.78 -22.24 8.52
N GLY A 319 11.68 -21.93 9.23
CA GLY A 319 10.44 -21.41 8.64
C GLY A 319 10.63 -20.05 7.96
N LEU A 320 11.27 -19.10 8.64
CA LEU A 320 11.58 -17.77 8.10
C LEU A 320 12.47 -17.85 6.86
N ARG A 321 13.56 -18.63 6.92
CA ARG A 321 14.45 -18.84 5.77
C ARG A 321 13.74 -19.49 4.59
N ALA A 322 12.87 -20.47 4.84
CA ALA A 322 12.08 -21.09 3.79
C ALA A 322 11.15 -20.08 3.10
N LYS A 323 10.52 -19.19 3.88
CA LYS A 323 9.68 -18.12 3.32
C LYS A 323 10.50 -17.11 2.52
N MET A 324 11.62 -16.65 3.04
CA MET A 324 12.48 -15.69 2.32
C MET A 324 12.97 -16.25 0.99
N ARG A 325 13.47 -17.49 0.97
CA ARG A 325 13.83 -18.17 -0.29
C ARG A 325 12.67 -18.24 -1.28
N SER A 326 11.46 -18.52 -0.78
CA SER A 326 10.25 -18.55 -1.61
C SER A 326 9.93 -17.18 -2.22
N LEU A 327 10.06 -16.10 -1.45
CA LEU A 327 9.85 -14.72 -1.93
C LEU A 327 10.91 -14.29 -2.95
N VAL A 328 12.18 -14.66 -2.73
CA VAL A 328 13.27 -14.40 -3.68
C VAL A 328 13.04 -15.16 -4.99
N ASN A 329 12.70 -16.45 -4.93
CA ASN A 329 12.43 -17.26 -6.12
C ASN A 329 11.25 -16.74 -6.94
N GLN A 330 10.28 -16.10 -6.29
CA GLN A 330 9.12 -15.47 -6.93
C GLN A 330 9.41 -14.02 -7.41
N GLY A 331 10.59 -13.48 -7.12
CA GLY A 331 10.98 -12.12 -7.51
C GLY A 331 10.38 -11.01 -6.66
N TYR A 332 9.80 -11.31 -5.50
CA TYR A 332 9.32 -10.28 -4.56
C TYR A 332 10.45 -9.60 -3.79
N LEU A 333 11.61 -10.26 -3.68
CA LEU A 333 12.83 -9.78 -3.04
C LEU A 333 14.04 -10.12 -3.91
N ILE A 334 15.12 -9.35 -3.76
CA ILE A 334 16.42 -9.71 -4.35
C ILE A 334 17.15 -10.73 -3.46
N GLY A 335 17.01 -10.60 -2.14
CA GLY A 335 17.65 -11.47 -1.15
C GLY A 335 17.10 -11.23 0.25
N GLY A 336 17.46 -12.11 1.18
CA GLY A 336 17.18 -12.00 2.61
C GLY A 336 17.57 -13.27 3.34
N ASP A 337 18.05 -13.12 4.58
CA ASP A 337 18.33 -14.21 5.51
C ASP A 337 17.86 -13.86 6.93
N CYS A 338 17.86 -14.85 7.83
CA CYS A 338 17.65 -14.64 9.24
C CYS A 338 18.59 -15.50 10.09
N TRP A 339 18.96 -15.01 11.26
CA TRP A 339 19.89 -15.66 12.18
C TRP A 339 19.56 -15.34 13.63
N LEU A 340 20.17 -16.09 14.54
CA LEU A 340 20.14 -15.81 15.97
C LEU A 340 21.47 -15.17 16.36
N ASP A 341 21.45 -13.93 16.82
CA ASP A 341 22.61 -13.27 17.39
C ASP A 341 22.75 -13.61 18.88
N GLU A 342 23.83 -14.31 19.23
CA GLU A 342 24.12 -14.72 20.61
C GLU A 342 24.38 -13.52 21.54
N SER A 343 24.80 -12.37 21.00
CA SER A 343 25.12 -11.18 21.78
C SER A 343 23.89 -10.51 22.41
N VAL A 344 22.73 -10.64 21.76
CA VAL A 344 21.43 -10.09 22.23
C VAL A 344 20.55 -11.15 22.89
N ASN A 345 20.88 -12.43 22.72
CA ASN A 345 20.19 -13.57 23.33
C ASN A 345 21.00 -14.14 24.51
N ASP A 346 21.38 -13.26 25.44
CA ASP A 346 22.12 -13.67 26.63
C ASP A 346 21.26 -14.51 27.60
N LYS A 347 21.92 -15.04 28.64
CA LYS A 347 21.29 -15.88 29.65
C LYS A 347 20.11 -15.17 30.35
N ASP A 348 20.22 -13.88 30.61
CA ASP A 348 19.21 -13.14 31.39
C ASP A 348 17.99 -12.81 30.53
N ALA A 349 18.19 -12.48 29.25
CA ALA A 349 17.12 -12.33 28.26
C ALA A 349 16.33 -13.62 28.06
N LEU A 350 17.04 -14.74 27.82
CA LEU A 350 16.41 -16.05 27.65
C LEU A 350 15.68 -16.51 28.93
N LYS A 351 16.26 -16.27 30.10
CA LYS A 351 15.62 -16.54 31.40
C LYS A 351 14.36 -15.70 31.61
N ALA A 352 14.32 -14.49 31.05
CA ALA A 352 13.14 -13.63 31.05
C ALA A 352 12.11 -14.03 29.97
N GLY A 353 12.31 -15.14 29.25
CA GLY A 353 11.42 -15.64 28.21
C GLY A 353 11.49 -14.85 26.91
N LYS A 354 12.59 -14.10 26.67
CA LYS A 354 12.77 -13.27 25.47
C LYS A 354 13.70 -13.97 24.49
N LEU A 355 13.26 -14.08 23.25
CA LEU A 355 14.04 -14.57 22.12
C LEU A 355 14.01 -13.51 21.01
N THR A 356 15.18 -13.12 20.53
CA THR A 356 15.36 -12.18 19.42
C THR A 356 15.92 -12.93 18.23
N ILE A 357 15.25 -12.80 17.07
CA ILE A 357 15.71 -13.33 15.79
C ILE A 357 15.92 -12.15 14.85
N ASP A 358 17.14 -12.01 14.36
CA ASP A 358 17.52 -10.98 13.41
C ASP A 358 17.22 -11.45 11.98
N TYR A 359 16.82 -10.53 11.12
CA TYR A 359 16.61 -10.82 9.72
C TYR A 359 16.88 -9.59 8.85
N ASP A 360 17.40 -9.83 7.65
CA ASP A 360 17.62 -8.82 6.63
C ASP A 360 16.84 -9.13 5.34
N TYR A 361 16.73 -8.13 4.48
CA TYR A 361 16.13 -8.28 3.16
C TYR A 361 16.59 -7.17 2.23
N THR A 362 16.54 -7.43 0.93
CA THR A 362 16.73 -6.44 -0.12
C THR A 362 15.46 -6.33 -0.96
N PRO A 363 14.72 -5.20 -0.91
CA PRO A 363 13.55 -5.00 -1.76
C PRO A 363 13.95 -4.85 -3.23
N VAL A 364 13.00 -5.02 -4.15
CA VAL A 364 13.26 -4.90 -5.58
C VAL A 364 13.27 -3.42 -6.00
N PRO A 365 14.38 -2.84 -6.49
CA PRO A 365 14.41 -1.46 -6.94
C PRO A 365 13.50 -1.23 -8.16
N PRO A 366 12.66 -0.18 -8.18
CA PRO A 366 12.04 0.26 -9.42
C PRO A 366 13.09 0.88 -10.34
N LEU A 367 13.02 0.60 -11.64
CA LEU A 367 13.86 1.26 -12.64
C LEU A 367 13.32 2.67 -12.92
N GLU A 368 13.63 3.62 -12.04
CA GLU A 368 13.16 5.01 -12.11
C GLU A 368 13.81 5.79 -13.29
N ASN A 369 15.06 5.49 -13.64
CA ASN A 369 15.78 6.19 -14.72
C ASN A 369 16.64 5.22 -15.54
N LEU A 370 16.29 5.05 -16.82
CA LEU A 370 17.05 4.24 -17.78
C LEU A 370 17.90 5.15 -18.69
N MET A 371 19.22 5.07 -18.57
CA MET A 371 20.14 5.84 -19.41
C MET A 371 20.67 5.00 -20.59
N LEU A 372 20.32 5.40 -21.81
CA LEU A 372 20.88 4.83 -23.04
C LEU A 372 21.98 5.74 -23.59
N ARG A 373 23.19 5.20 -23.74
CA ARG A 373 24.36 5.95 -24.24
C ARG A 373 24.59 5.65 -25.72
N GLN A 374 24.03 6.49 -26.60
CA GLN A 374 24.24 6.37 -28.04
C GLN A 374 25.63 6.84 -28.45
N ARG A 375 26.25 6.16 -29.42
CA ARG A 375 27.55 6.52 -30.01
C ARG A 375 27.49 6.33 -31.52
N ILE A 376 27.97 7.31 -32.27
CA ILE A 376 28.31 7.13 -33.68
C ILE A 376 29.66 6.40 -33.78
N THR A 377 29.78 5.44 -34.69
CA THR A 377 31.04 4.69 -34.90
C THR A 377 31.24 4.29 -36.35
N ASP A 378 32.45 4.53 -36.86
CA ASP A 378 32.86 4.14 -38.21
C ASP A 378 33.43 2.71 -38.24
N ARG A 379 33.46 2.00 -37.11
CA ARG A 379 33.98 0.63 -37.01
C ARG A 379 33.32 -0.32 -38.01
N TYR A 380 32.05 -0.09 -38.33
CA TYR A 380 31.28 -0.92 -39.26
C TYR A 380 31.49 -0.55 -40.73
N LEU A 381 32.20 0.55 -41.03
CA LEU A 381 32.51 0.98 -42.38
C LEU A 381 33.84 0.40 -42.90
N VAL A 382 34.68 -0.14 -42.02
CA VAL A 382 36.00 -0.67 -42.38
C VAL A 382 35.90 -1.84 -43.36
N ASP A 383 34.89 -2.68 -43.20
CA ASP A 383 34.61 -3.82 -44.09
C ASP A 383 33.51 -3.51 -45.12
N PHE A 384 33.19 -2.23 -45.36
CA PHE A 384 32.08 -1.88 -46.22
C PHE A 384 32.28 -2.42 -47.65
N ALA A 385 33.47 -2.25 -48.22
CA ALA A 385 33.79 -2.75 -49.55
C ALA A 385 33.77 -4.29 -49.65
N SER A 386 34.24 -5.00 -48.62
CA SER A 386 34.23 -6.47 -48.59
C SER A 386 32.82 -7.04 -48.40
N ARG A 387 31.90 -6.31 -47.76
CA ARG A 387 30.48 -6.70 -47.62
C ARG A 387 29.64 -6.45 -48.87
N VAL A 388 30.04 -5.54 -49.75
CA VAL A 388 29.36 -5.30 -51.04
C VAL A 388 29.69 -6.40 -52.07
N ALA A 389 30.85 -7.05 -51.92
CA ALA A 389 31.33 -8.09 -52.84
C ALA A 389 30.85 -9.52 -52.49
N ALA A 390 30.19 -9.71 -51.35
CA ALA A 390 29.59 -10.98 -50.89
C ALA A 390 28.09 -10.98 -51.17
#